data_AF-A0A5E4GA33-F1
#
_entry.id   AF-A0A5E4GA33-F1
#
_cell.length_a   1.000
_cell.length_b   1.000
_cell.length_c   1.000
_cell.angle_alpha   90.00
_cell.angle_beta   90.00
_cell.angle_gamma   90.00
#
_symmetry.space_group_name_H-M   'P 1'
#
loop_
_entity.id
_entity.type
_entity.pdbx_description
1 polymer ?
#
loop_
_entity_poly.entity_id
_entity_poly.type
_entity_poly.pdbx_seq_one_letter_code
_entity_poly.pdbx_strand_id
1 'polypeptide(L)'
;MSVLRLPVGLCREIESILAQFWWSKSIGRGWRLSEFPNSLIARMLKARYFPNSDFLAASSGLLPSFTWQSLLWGRDLLRLGLRWLIGDGRLVNIYGDPWVPYDRFFTIQSVPALPSTSRVCDLITVSGLWDVGKISDTFSFSEAEAILSIPLMGDTLDWRIWNFAKNGRYSVKSGYWVALEYKRLEELSDGSVAGPSSHSLKSWKHLWKLKVPQKILYLLWRLVQSIHHSKEVLFRSRITQEDVCCHCLVSRETTIHSLVGCVVCMQSLFAFTVWVLWNERNRVLFGSQPTLPGILVQHAKDYDDDFKQSSVVNRSLSSPVRDVKWKSPTDSGFKLNVDGGDCMETGAKGVGAIVRDSQGNLVRALAMRVPSQISVLAMELYALKIRISFALDASLVPLEIESNSLLAVSMVNSEEECLATEGGLLEGV
;
A
#
# COMPACT_ATOMS: atom_id res chain seq x y z
N MET A 1 -4.03 -27.76 36.53
CA MET A 1 -4.74 -26.59 35.99
C MET A 1 -6.19 -26.96 35.74
N SER A 2 -7.13 -26.40 36.50
CA SER A 2 -8.57 -26.56 36.25
C SER A 2 -8.98 -25.64 35.09
N VAL A 3 -9.35 -26.23 33.96
CA VAL A 3 -9.84 -25.49 32.79
C VAL A 3 -11.35 -25.30 32.94
N LEU A 4 -11.78 -24.08 33.25
CA LEU A 4 -13.19 -23.70 33.28
C LEU A 4 -13.64 -23.29 31.87
N ARG A 5 -14.70 -23.93 31.35
CA ARG A 5 -15.39 -23.47 30.14
C ARG A 5 -16.36 -22.35 30.53
N LEU A 6 -16.18 -21.18 29.93
CA LEU A 6 -17.14 -20.08 30.06
C LEU A 6 -18.38 -20.36 29.21
N PRO A 7 -19.60 -20.05 29.68
CA PRO A 7 -20.82 -20.15 28.88
C PRO A 7 -20.73 -19.28 27.62
N VAL A 8 -21.17 -19.80 26.47
CA VAL A 8 -21.10 -19.08 25.18
C VAL A 8 -21.85 -17.75 25.22
N GLY A 9 -22.97 -17.68 25.94
CA GLY A 9 -23.72 -16.43 26.12
C GLY A 9 -22.90 -15.33 26.80
N LEU A 10 -22.15 -15.70 27.85
CA LEU A 10 -21.25 -14.78 28.55
C LEU A 10 -20.09 -14.33 27.65
N CYS A 11 -19.52 -15.23 26.85
CA CYS A 11 -18.48 -14.86 25.88
C CYS A 11 -18.99 -13.83 24.87
N ARG A 12 -20.20 -14.01 24.32
CA ARG A 12 -20.81 -13.04 23.39
C ARG A 12 -21.08 -11.69 24.04
N GLU A 13 -21.50 -11.68 25.31
CA GLU A 13 -21.71 -10.44 26.05
C GLU A 13 -20.40 -9.69 26.27
N ILE A 14 -19.34 -10.38 26.70
CA ILE A 14 -18.00 -9.82 26.85
C ILE A 14 -17.48 -9.28 25.51
N GLU A 15 -17.63 -10.06 24.42
CA GLU A 15 -17.26 -9.62 23.07
C GLU A 15 -18.02 -8.37 22.63
N SER A 16 -19.31 -8.27 22.93
CA SER A 16 -20.12 -7.08 22.64
C SER A 16 -19.62 -5.86 23.41
N ILE A 17 -19.36 -5.99 24.72
CA ILE A 17 -18.83 -4.91 25.56
C ILE A 17 -17.45 -4.46 25.04
N LEU A 18 -16.58 -5.41 24.71
CA LEU A 18 -15.28 -5.14 24.11
C LEU A 18 -15.44 -4.42 22.77
N ALA A 19 -16.29 -4.92 21.87
CA ALA A 19 -16.48 -4.35 20.55
C ALA A 19 -17.04 -2.93 20.63
N GLN A 20 -18.01 -2.69 21.52
CA GLN A 20 -18.55 -1.36 21.76
C GLN A 20 -17.47 -0.42 22.26
N PHE A 21 -16.61 -0.85 23.20
CA PHE A 21 -15.52 -0.02 23.72
C PHE A 21 -14.46 0.29 22.65
N TRP A 22 -13.96 -0.75 21.96
CA TRP A 22 -12.84 -0.64 21.03
C TRP A 22 -13.24 -0.07 19.67
N TRP A 23 -14.41 -0.41 19.14
CA TRP A 23 -14.75 -0.18 17.73
C TRP A 23 -15.87 0.84 17.48
N SER A 24 -16.34 1.52 18.52
CA SER A 24 -17.27 2.65 18.33
C SER A 24 -16.61 3.77 17.52
N LYS A 25 -17.28 4.20 16.45
CA LYS A 25 -16.69 4.96 15.33
C LYS A 25 -16.43 6.45 15.58
N SER A 26 -16.57 6.97 16.81
CA SER A 26 -16.57 8.43 17.02
C SER A 26 -15.75 8.96 18.19
N ILE A 27 -15.34 8.13 19.14
CA ILE A 27 -14.71 8.60 20.40
C ILE A 27 -13.36 7.91 20.58
N GLY A 28 -12.32 8.71 20.86
CA GLY A 28 -10.98 8.19 21.14
C GLY A 28 -10.98 7.26 22.35
N ARG A 29 -10.24 6.15 22.28
CA ARG A 29 -10.28 5.09 23.30
C ARG A 29 -9.80 5.58 24.66
N GLY A 30 -8.76 6.42 24.68
CA GLY A 30 -8.28 7.08 25.90
C GLY A 30 -9.30 8.05 26.52
N TRP A 31 -10.08 8.75 25.69
CA TRP A 31 -11.13 9.66 26.18
C TRP A 31 -12.22 8.89 26.91
N ARG A 32 -12.63 7.73 26.38
CA ARG A 32 -13.64 6.88 27.02
C ARG A 32 -13.21 6.34 28.37
N LEU A 33 -11.91 6.11 28.59
CA LEU A 33 -11.40 5.73 29.90
C LEU A 33 -11.57 6.86 30.92
N SER A 34 -11.44 8.11 30.48
CA SER A 34 -11.67 9.28 31.34
C SER A 34 -13.16 9.56 31.56
N GLU A 35 -14.01 9.35 30.55
CA GLU A 35 -15.45 9.64 30.62
C GLU A 35 -16.24 8.53 31.34
N PHE A 36 -15.83 7.26 31.20
CA PHE A 36 -16.51 6.10 31.77
C PHE A 36 -15.57 5.23 32.62
N PRO A 37 -15.05 5.77 33.76
CA PRO A 37 -14.07 5.07 34.60
C PRO A 37 -14.62 3.79 35.24
N ASN A 38 -15.94 3.68 35.38
CA ASN A 38 -16.62 2.53 35.97
C ASN A 38 -16.98 1.43 34.96
N SER A 39 -16.72 1.63 33.66
CA SER A 39 -16.93 0.59 32.66
C SER A 39 -16.07 -0.64 32.95
N LEU A 40 -16.54 -1.84 32.56
CA LEU A 40 -15.81 -3.09 32.79
C LEU A 40 -14.35 -3.00 32.31
N ILE A 41 -14.14 -2.46 31.11
CA ILE A 41 -12.81 -2.29 30.52
C ILE A 41 -11.96 -1.29 31.30
N ALA A 42 -12.51 -0.15 31.72
CA ALA A 42 -11.78 0.82 32.52
C ALA A 42 -11.34 0.23 33.87
N ARG A 43 -12.22 -0.51 34.57
CA ARG A 43 -11.87 -1.19 35.83
C ARG A 43 -10.80 -2.28 35.63
N MET A 44 -10.90 -3.08 34.58
CA MET A 44 -9.90 -4.11 34.26
C MET A 44 -8.53 -3.48 33.94
N LEU A 45 -8.50 -2.42 33.14
CA LEU A 45 -7.26 -1.71 32.82
C LEU A 45 -6.69 -1.00 34.04
N LYS A 46 -7.53 -0.41 34.90
CA LYS A 46 -7.11 0.20 36.17
C LYS A 46 -6.46 -0.84 37.07
N ALA A 47 -7.14 -1.95 37.33
CA ALA A 47 -6.63 -3.02 38.18
C ALA A 47 -5.28 -3.56 37.70
N ARG A 48 -5.07 -3.62 36.38
CA ARG A 48 -3.83 -4.15 35.79
C ARG A 48 -2.71 -3.13 35.68
N TYR A 49 -2.99 -1.90 35.26
CA TYR A 49 -1.97 -0.95 34.80
C TYR A 49 -1.84 0.31 35.66
N PHE A 50 -2.89 0.72 36.38
CA PHE A 50 -2.88 1.93 37.20
C PHE A 50 -3.76 1.78 38.46
N PRO A 51 -3.50 0.77 39.32
CA PRO A 51 -4.40 0.43 40.42
C PRO A 51 -4.56 1.57 41.44
N ASN A 52 -3.48 2.33 41.66
CA ASN A 52 -3.39 3.38 42.66
C ASN A 52 -3.35 4.79 42.06
N SER A 53 -3.68 4.95 40.77
CA SER A 53 -3.64 6.25 40.09
C SER A 53 -4.79 6.43 39.09
N ASP A 54 -4.80 7.57 38.40
CA ASP A 54 -5.72 7.87 37.30
C ASP A 54 -5.07 7.49 35.95
N PHE A 55 -5.88 7.22 34.93
CA PHE A 55 -5.44 6.92 33.57
C PHE A 55 -4.51 8.01 33.02
N LEU A 56 -4.85 9.29 33.27
CA LEU A 56 -4.00 10.41 32.85
C LEU A 56 -2.67 10.46 33.60
N ALA A 57 -2.49 9.79 34.74
CA ALA A 57 -1.24 9.76 35.51
C ALA A 57 -0.52 8.40 35.40
N ALA A 58 -1.07 7.44 34.68
CA ALA A 58 -0.56 6.08 34.61
C ALA A 58 0.85 6.00 34.00
N SER A 59 1.67 5.03 34.39
CA SER A 59 2.98 4.79 33.77
C SER A 59 2.93 3.60 32.82
N SER A 60 3.97 3.43 31.99
CA SER A 60 4.09 2.26 31.10
C SER A 60 4.19 0.94 31.88
N GLY A 61 4.85 0.98 33.04
CA GLY A 61 5.20 -0.23 33.80
C GLY A 61 6.29 -1.05 33.12
N LEU A 62 6.62 -2.21 33.69
CA LEU A 62 7.73 -3.07 33.25
C LEU A 62 7.39 -3.95 32.03
N LEU A 63 6.13 -4.37 31.87
CA LEU A 63 5.67 -5.25 30.80
C LEU A 63 4.33 -4.77 30.21
N PRO A 64 4.31 -3.61 29.52
CA PRO A 64 3.10 -3.08 28.91
C PRO A 64 2.63 -3.99 27.77
N SER A 65 1.31 -4.22 27.67
CA SER A 65 0.77 -4.83 26.45
C SER A 65 0.81 -3.81 25.31
N PHE A 66 0.82 -4.28 24.06
CA PHE A 66 0.70 -3.41 22.89
C PHE A 66 -0.54 -2.49 22.94
N THR A 67 -1.65 -3.03 23.45
CA THR A 67 -2.89 -2.27 23.65
C THR A 67 -2.68 -1.15 24.68
N TRP A 68 -1.98 -1.42 25.77
CA TRP A 68 -1.67 -0.41 26.79
C TRP A 68 -0.72 0.68 26.25
N GLN A 69 0.34 0.30 25.54
CA GLN A 69 1.23 1.27 24.88
C GLN A 69 0.45 2.19 23.94
N SER A 70 -0.45 1.63 23.14
CA SER A 70 -1.31 2.40 22.22
C SER A 70 -2.24 3.37 22.95
N LEU A 71 -2.77 2.96 24.12
CA LEU A 71 -3.59 3.84 24.96
C LEU A 71 -2.77 4.98 25.57
N LEU A 72 -1.53 4.72 25.99
CA LEU A 72 -0.62 5.74 26.52
C LEU A 72 -0.25 6.78 25.45
N TRP A 73 0.00 6.35 24.21
CA TRP A 73 0.22 7.28 23.09
C TRP A 73 -0.98 8.18 22.87
N GLY A 74 -2.19 7.62 22.87
CA GLY A 74 -3.42 8.40 22.78
C GLY A 74 -3.63 9.34 23.98
N ARG A 75 -3.24 8.92 25.19
CA ARG A 75 -3.31 9.73 26.41
C ARG A 75 -2.42 10.95 26.32
N ASP A 76 -1.20 10.82 25.82
CA ASP A 76 -0.27 11.94 25.74
C ASP A 76 -0.80 13.02 24.79
N LEU A 77 -1.42 12.64 23.67
CA LEU A 77 -2.19 13.57 22.83
C LEU A 77 -3.37 14.20 23.60
N LEU A 78 -4.09 13.42 24.40
CA LEU A 78 -5.22 13.94 25.17
C LEU A 78 -4.79 15.00 26.19
N ARG A 79 -3.64 14.81 26.86
CA ARG A 79 -3.10 15.79 27.83
C ARG A 79 -2.86 17.16 27.20
N LEU A 80 -2.55 17.23 25.90
CA LEU A 80 -2.32 18.49 25.18
C LEU A 80 -3.58 19.32 24.95
N GLY A 81 -4.78 18.71 25.05
CA GLY A 81 -6.05 19.41 24.80
C GLY A 81 -7.09 19.27 25.89
N LEU A 82 -6.78 18.53 26.94
CA LEU A 82 -7.61 18.42 28.13
C LEU A 82 -7.38 19.62 29.04
N ARG A 83 -8.47 20.26 29.47
CA ARG A 83 -8.46 21.22 30.56
C ARG A 83 -9.63 20.98 31.50
N TRP A 84 -9.49 21.41 32.74
CA TRP A 84 -10.58 21.49 33.69
C TRP A 84 -11.51 22.66 33.34
N LEU A 85 -12.80 22.40 33.41
CA LEU A 85 -13.82 23.43 33.51
C LEU A 85 -14.24 23.51 34.97
N ILE A 86 -14.18 24.71 35.53
CA ILE A 86 -14.32 24.95 36.97
C ILE A 86 -15.81 24.99 37.34
N GLY A 87 -16.18 24.10 38.24
CA GLY A 87 -17.45 24.11 38.95
C GLY A 87 -17.23 24.72 40.35
N ASP A 88 -17.17 23.86 41.36
CA ASP A 88 -16.87 24.25 42.75
C ASP A 88 -15.38 24.51 43.05
N GLY A 89 -14.48 24.17 42.12
CA GLY A 89 -13.04 24.43 42.21
C GLY A 89 -12.28 23.59 43.25
N ARG A 90 -12.92 22.60 43.88
CA ARG A 90 -12.33 21.83 44.99
C ARG A 90 -11.37 20.74 44.52
N LEU A 91 -11.54 20.25 43.30
CA LEU A 91 -10.72 19.15 42.76
C LEU A 91 -9.46 19.63 42.05
N VAL A 92 -9.41 20.91 41.67
CA VAL A 92 -8.36 21.48 40.82
C VAL A 92 -7.36 22.29 41.65
N ASN A 93 -6.07 21.97 41.52
CA ASN A 93 -5.01 22.79 42.11
C ASN A 93 -4.79 24.06 41.27
N ILE A 94 -4.48 25.18 41.91
CA ILE A 94 -4.20 26.43 41.19
C ILE A 94 -2.99 26.26 40.25
N TYR A 95 -1.93 25.62 40.76
CA TYR A 95 -0.69 25.39 40.02
C TYR A 95 -0.58 23.94 39.57
N GLY A 96 -0.03 23.73 38.37
CA GLY A 96 0.25 22.40 37.80
C GLY A 96 -0.92 21.70 37.12
N ASP A 97 -2.16 21.94 37.55
CA ASP A 97 -3.33 21.42 36.85
C ASP A 97 -3.72 22.31 35.64
N PRO A 98 -4.14 21.73 34.50
CA PRO A 98 -4.51 22.49 33.31
C PRO A 98 -5.96 23.00 33.41
N TRP A 99 -6.17 24.27 33.71
CA TRP A 99 -7.53 24.85 33.86
C TRP A 99 -7.71 26.25 33.24
N VAL A 100 -6.64 27.01 33.04
CA VAL A 100 -6.68 28.39 32.54
C VAL A 100 -6.44 28.42 31.03
N PRO A 101 -7.35 28.95 30.20
CA PRO A 101 -7.19 29.00 28.74
C PRO A 101 -6.25 30.15 28.29
N TYR A 102 -5.09 30.27 28.92
CA TYR A 102 -4.12 31.34 28.68
C TYR A 102 -2.96 30.89 27.78
N ASP A 103 -2.38 29.74 28.10
CA ASP A 103 -1.23 29.16 27.39
C ASP A 103 -1.59 27.77 26.81
N ARG A 104 -0.72 27.24 25.95
CA ARG A 104 -0.84 25.90 25.34
C ARG A 104 -0.98 24.76 26.34
N PHE A 105 -0.42 24.89 27.55
CA PHE A 105 -0.54 23.86 28.59
C PHE A 105 -1.74 24.05 29.51
N PHE A 106 -2.44 25.17 29.38
CA PHE A 106 -3.55 25.58 30.23
C PHE A 106 -3.20 25.74 31.72
N THR A 107 -1.93 25.83 32.06
CA THR A 107 -1.44 26.00 33.44
C THR A 107 -0.97 27.44 33.66
N ILE A 108 -1.07 27.89 34.91
CA ILE A 108 -0.40 29.12 35.37
C ILE A 108 1.11 29.00 35.17
N GLN A 109 1.73 30.04 34.62
CA GLN A 109 3.16 30.12 34.32
C GLN A 109 3.90 31.05 35.28
N SER A 110 3.20 31.99 35.92
CA SER A 110 3.80 32.86 36.93
C SER A 110 4.36 32.09 38.12
N VAL A 111 5.36 32.69 38.78
CA VAL A 111 5.96 32.13 39.98
C VAL A 111 4.88 31.97 41.05
N PRO A 112 4.75 30.79 41.69
CA PRO A 112 3.70 30.55 42.67
C PRO A 112 3.77 31.55 43.84
N ALA A 113 2.76 32.41 43.95
CA ALA A 113 2.56 33.31 45.09
C ALA A 113 1.77 32.64 46.22
N LEU A 114 0.98 31.60 45.90
CA LEU A 114 0.22 30.81 46.86
C LEU A 114 0.90 29.44 47.11
N PRO A 115 0.64 28.78 48.26
CA PRO A 115 1.11 27.43 48.52
C PRO A 115 0.68 26.43 47.44
N SER A 116 1.48 25.39 47.21
CA SER A 116 1.19 24.34 46.23
C SER A 116 -0.07 23.53 46.52
N THR A 117 -0.58 23.58 47.76
CA THR A 117 -1.83 22.94 48.18
C THR A 117 -3.08 23.76 47.87
N SER A 118 -2.92 25.00 47.37
CA SER A 118 -4.03 25.91 47.12
C SER A 118 -4.88 25.43 45.95
N ARG A 119 -6.19 25.51 46.11
CA ARG A 119 -7.21 25.00 45.18
C ARG A 119 -7.91 26.16 44.48
N VAL A 120 -8.51 25.89 43.33
CA VAL A 120 -9.23 26.92 42.58
C VAL A 120 -10.41 27.48 43.40
N CYS A 121 -11.02 26.69 44.28
CA CYS A 121 -12.05 27.16 45.21
C CYS A 121 -11.58 28.31 46.12
N ASP A 122 -10.28 28.43 46.39
CA ASP A 122 -9.72 29.52 47.21
C ASP A 122 -9.76 30.87 46.48
N LEU A 123 -10.00 30.87 45.16
CA LEU A 123 -10.18 32.05 44.32
C LEU A 123 -11.67 32.39 44.11
N ILE A 124 -12.58 31.61 44.70
CA ILE A 124 -14.03 31.77 44.56
C ILE A 124 -14.59 32.31 45.87
N THR A 125 -15.36 33.39 45.78
CA THR A 125 -16.08 33.99 46.90
C THR A 125 -17.22 33.10 47.38
N VAL A 126 -17.72 33.34 48.60
CA VAL A 126 -18.88 32.63 49.16
C VAL A 126 -20.14 32.76 48.29
N SER A 127 -20.25 33.83 47.50
CA SER A 127 -21.33 34.03 46.53
C SER A 127 -21.19 33.22 45.23
N GLY A 128 -20.15 32.41 45.08
CA GLY A 128 -19.92 31.60 43.87
C GLY A 128 -19.38 32.40 42.68
N LEU A 129 -18.79 33.57 42.94
CA LEU A 129 -18.16 34.44 41.94
C LEU A 129 -16.65 34.48 42.14
N TRP A 130 -15.89 34.77 41.09
CA TRP A 130 -14.45 34.99 41.19
C TRP A 130 -14.12 36.13 42.17
N ASP A 131 -13.13 35.91 43.03
CA ASP A 131 -12.55 36.96 43.86
C ASP A 131 -11.58 37.81 43.02
N VAL A 132 -12.13 38.85 42.39
CA VAL A 132 -11.40 39.71 41.45
C VAL A 132 -10.16 40.33 42.11
N GLY A 133 -10.28 40.81 43.35
CA GLY A 133 -9.17 41.45 44.06
C GLY A 133 -8.03 40.46 44.29
N LYS A 134 -8.35 39.29 44.85
CA LYS A 134 -7.36 38.24 45.10
C LYS A 134 -6.70 37.76 43.80
N ILE A 135 -7.45 37.60 42.72
CA ILE A 135 -6.93 37.16 41.42
C ILE A 135 -5.98 38.22 40.83
N SER A 136 -6.38 39.49 40.83
CA SER A 136 -5.55 40.58 40.30
C SER A 136 -4.24 40.78 41.07
N ASP A 137 -4.24 40.53 42.39
CA ASP A 137 -3.05 40.66 43.22
C ASP A 137 -2.11 39.44 43.13
N THR A 138 -2.64 38.26 42.78
CA THR A 138 -1.90 36.99 42.80
C THR A 138 -1.26 36.63 41.46
N PHE A 139 -1.92 36.94 40.34
CA PHE A 139 -1.53 36.47 39.01
C PHE A 139 -1.06 37.62 38.11
N SER A 140 -0.33 37.29 37.04
CA SER A 140 0.00 38.31 36.03
C SER A 140 -1.26 38.85 35.35
N PHE A 141 -1.20 40.06 34.80
CA PHE A 141 -2.35 40.70 34.16
C PHE A 141 -3.06 39.79 33.15
N SER A 142 -2.31 39.13 32.27
CA SER A 142 -2.85 38.26 31.24
C SER A 142 -3.44 36.96 31.80
N GLU A 143 -2.85 36.40 32.86
CA GLU A 143 -3.40 35.22 33.54
C GLU A 143 -4.67 35.57 34.31
N ALA A 144 -4.70 36.70 35.01
CA ALA A 144 -5.87 37.20 35.72
C ALA A 144 -7.04 37.43 34.75
N GLU A 145 -6.79 38.07 33.60
CA GLU A 145 -7.80 38.24 32.55
C GLU A 145 -8.34 36.89 32.04
N ALA A 146 -7.44 35.93 31.79
CA ALA A 146 -7.84 34.60 31.34
C ALA A 146 -8.66 33.85 32.40
N ILE A 147 -8.29 33.92 33.69
CA ILE A 147 -9.04 33.31 34.79
C ILE A 147 -10.45 33.91 34.87
N LEU A 148 -10.55 35.24 34.87
CA LEU A 148 -11.83 35.95 34.99
C LEU A 148 -12.76 35.71 33.79
N SER A 149 -12.21 35.31 32.63
CA SER A 149 -13.00 34.91 31.46
C SER A 149 -13.67 33.54 31.59
N ILE A 150 -13.26 32.71 32.56
CA ILE A 150 -13.81 31.37 32.76
C ILE A 150 -15.18 31.50 33.44
N PRO A 151 -16.27 31.00 32.82
CA PRO A 151 -17.57 31.00 33.47
C PRO A 151 -17.56 29.97 34.61
N LEU A 152 -17.90 30.43 35.82
CA LEU A 152 -18.14 29.54 36.96
C LEU A 152 -19.52 28.90 36.83
N MET A 153 -19.56 27.57 36.89
CA MET A 153 -20.81 26.83 36.86
C MET A 153 -21.19 26.36 38.27
N GLY A 154 -21.33 27.32 39.20
CA GLY A 154 -21.88 27.18 40.56
C GLY A 154 -21.76 25.77 41.19
N ASP A 155 -22.91 25.18 41.53
CA ASP A 155 -23.05 23.89 42.25
C ASP A 155 -22.65 22.63 41.44
N THR A 156 -22.00 22.79 40.29
CA THR A 156 -21.50 21.63 39.53
C THR A 156 -20.12 21.21 40.00
N LEU A 157 -19.82 19.91 39.90
CA LEU A 157 -18.48 19.42 40.19
C LEU A 157 -17.52 19.79 39.04
N ASP A 158 -16.26 20.01 39.40
CA ASP A 158 -15.20 20.17 38.41
C ASP A 158 -15.14 18.97 37.45
N TRP A 159 -14.99 19.24 36.16
CA TRP A 159 -14.96 18.20 35.13
C TRP A 159 -14.03 18.57 33.98
N ARG A 160 -13.55 17.55 33.27
CA ARG A 160 -12.57 17.72 32.19
C ARG A 160 -13.26 17.90 30.84
N ILE A 161 -12.79 18.86 30.07
CA ILE A 161 -13.26 19.15 28.72
C ILE A 161 -12.11 19.11 27.71
N TRP A 162 -12.44 18.79 26.46
CA TRP A 162 -11.56 18.95 25.31
C TRP A 162 -11.65 20.39 24.80
N ASN A 163 -10.58 21.17 24.98
CA ASN A 163 -10.57 22.60 24.68
C ASN A 163 -10.86 22.92 23.20
N PHE A 164 -10.44 22.03 22.29
CA PHE A 164 -10.54 22.26 20.84
C PHE A 164 -11.88 21.79 20.23
N ALA A 165 -12.94 21.70 21.03
CA ALA A 165 -14.29 21.45 20.57
C ALA A 165 -15.30 22.33 21.31
N LYS A 166 -16.24 22.94 20.57
CA LYS A 166 -17.26 23.85 21.14
C LYS A 166 -18.14 23.18 22.22
N ASN A 167 -18.36 21.88 22.11
CA ASN A 167 -19.14 21.11 23.08
C ASN A 167 -18.28 20.46 24.17
N GLY A 168 -16.97 20.77 24.22
CA GLY A 168 -16.03 20.18 25.17
C GLY A 168 -15.75 18.69 24.98
N ARG A 169 -16.24 18.05 23.90
CA ARG A 169 -16.06 16.61 23.66
C ARG A 169 -14.97 16.32 22.65
N TYR A 170 -14.10 15.38 22.99
CA TYR A 170 -13.06 14.91 22.08
C TYR A 170 -13.67 14.18 20.87
N SER A 171 -13.09 14.44 19.70
CA SER A 171 -13.29 13.63 18.50
C SER A 171 -11.93 13.25 17.91
N VAL A 172 -11.87 12.14 17.18
CA VAL A 172 -10.64 11.74 16.48
C VAL A 172 -10.16 12.84 15.53
N LYS A 173 -11.10 13.54 14.87
CA LYS A 173 -10.81 14.66 13.97
C LYS A 173 -10.14 15.82 14.71
N SER A 174 -10.69 16.27 15.84
CA SER A 174 -10.11 17.37 16.61
C SER A 174 -8.77 16.99 17.23
N GLY A 175 -8.61 15.75 17.72
CA GLY A 175 -7.33 15.24 18.20
C GLY A 175 -6.26 15.23 17.11
N TYR A 176 -6.61 14.81 15.89
CA TYR A 176 -5.68 14.83 14.76
C TYR A 176 -5.19 16.25 14.42
N TRP A 177 -6.06 17.25 14.44
CA TRP A 177 -5.66 18.65 14.23
C TRP A 177 -4.67 19.14 15.28
N VAL A 178 -4.89 18.81 16.55
CA VAL A 178 -3.96 19.17 17.65
C VAL A 178 -2.61 18.49 17.46
N ALA A 179 -2.60 17.20 17.12
CA ALA A 179 -1.36 16.48 16.86
C ALA A 179 -0.55 17.10 15.72
N LEU A 180 -1.23 17.53 14.64
CA LEU A 180 -0.58 18.18 13.51
C LEU A 180 0.01 19.55 13.88
N GLU A 181 -0.72 20.33 14.66
CA GLU A 181 -0.26 21.66 15.10
C GLU A 181 0.94 21.55 16.04
N TYR A 182 0.91 20.62 17.00
CA TYR A 182 2.04 20.38 17.89
C TYR A 182 3.28 19.94 17.13
N LYS A 183 3.12 19.03 16.16
CA LYS A 183 4.23 18.60 15.31
C LYS A 183 4.82 19.77 14.51
N ARG A 184 3.97 20.65 13.98
CA ARG A 184 4.41 21.85 13.24
C ARG A 184 5.21 22.81 14.13
N LEU A 185 4.80 22.99 15.38
CA LEU A 185 5.49 23.85 16.34
C LEU A 185 6.82 23.24 16.80
N GLU A 186 6.89 21.93 17.00
CA GLU A 186 8.16 21.22 17.27
C GLU A 186 9.14 21.38 16.12
N GLU A 187 8.68 21.20 14.87
CA GLU A 187 9.48 21.39 13.66
C GLU A 187 9.99 22.84 13.51
N LEU A 188 9.22 23.84 13.95
CA LEU A 188 9.63 25.25 13.97
C LEU A 188 10.68 25.55 15.04
N SER A 189 10.63 24.87 16.19
CA SER A 189 11.63 25.03 17.25
C SER A 189 12.97 24.36 16.94
N ASP A 190 12.97 23.31 16.11
CA ASP A 190 14.17 22.50 15.80
C ASP A 190 14.90 22.94 14.51
N GLY A 191 14.59 24.12 13.97
CA GLY A 191 15.28 24.73 12.81
C GLY A 191 15.21 23.92 11.50
N SER A 192 14.51 22.78 11.48
CA SER A 192 14.41 21.87 10.35
C SER A 192 13.11 22.14 9.61
N VAL A 193 13.17 23.03 8.62
CA VAL A 193 12.07 23.26 7.68
C VAL A 193 11.93 22.04 6.77
N ALA A 194 11.17 21.05 7.23
CA ALA A 194 10.63 19.99 6.40
C ALA A 194 9.15 19.74 6.73
N GLY A 195 8.37 20.82 6.84
CA GLY A 195 6.92 20.70 6.73
C GLY A 195 6.56 20.04 5.40
N PRO A 196 5.46 19.27 5.31
CA PRO A 196 5.03 18.68 4.05
C PRO A 196 4.85 19.81 3.04
N SER A 197 5.73 19.88 2.05
CA SER A 197 5.66 20.89 0.99
C SER A 197 4.25 20.89 0.41
N SER A 198 3.72 22.07 0.06
CA SER A 198 2.32 22.19 -0.41
C SER A 198 1.99 21.29 -1.61
N HIS A 199 3.02 20.77 -2.29
CA HIS A 199 2.95 19.70 -3.28
C HIS A 199 2.43 18.36 -2.74
N SER A 200 2.82 17.92 -1.53
CA SER A 200 2.38 16.61 -1.00
C SER A 200 0.88 16.59 -0.68
N LEU A 201 0.36 17.67 -0.08
CA LEU A 201 -1.07 17.82 0.25
C LEU A 201 -1.96 17.86 -1.00
N LYS A 202 -1.48 18.43 -2.11
CA LYS A 202 -2.18 18.40 -3.40
C LYS A 202 -2.23 17.00 -4.00
N SER A 203 -1.18 16.21 -3.85
CA SER A 203 -1.12 14.82 -4.35
C SER A 203 -2.06 13.87 -3.59
N TRP A 204 -2.21 14.04 -2.26
CA TRP A 204 -3.11 13.18 -1.47
C TRP A 204 -4.59 13.35 -1.82
N LYS A 205 -5.02 14.56 -2.17
CA LYS A 205 -6.41 14.80 -2.61
C LYS A 205 -6.79 13.98 -3.84
N HIS A 206 -5.84 13.73 -4.73
CA HIS A 206 -6.06 12.92 -5.92
C HIS A 206 -6.11 11.44 -5.55
N LEU A 207 -5.19 10.96 -4.70
CA LEU A 207 -5.17 9.59 -4.20
C LEU A 207 -6.52 9.19 -3.57
N TRP A 208 -7.02 9.98 -2.63
CA TRP A 208 -8.26 9.66 -1.90
C TRP A 208 -9.55 9.84 -2.71
N LYS A 209 -9.48 10.44 -3.91
CA LYS A 209 -10.61 10.54 -4.85
C LYS A 209 -10.72 9.35 -5.80
N LEU A 210 -9.74 8.45 -5.83
CA LEU A 210 -9.79 7.27 -6.71
C LEU A 210 -10.96 6.37 -6.31
N LYS A 211 -11.74 5.91 -7.29
CA LYS A 211 -12.85 4.96 -7.11
C LYS A 211 -12.32 3.53 -6.98
N VAL A 212 -11.58 3.26 -5.90
CA VAL A 212 -11.04 1.93 -5.59
C VAL A 212 -11.33 1.58 -4.12
N PRO A 213 -11.32 0.28 -3.74
CA PRO A 213 -11.54 -0.11 -2.35
C PRO A 213 -10.57 0.59 -1.38
N GLN A 214 -11.04 0.97 -0.19
CA GLN A 214 -10.25 1.71 0.82
C GLN A 214 -8.92 1.03 1.17
N LYS A 215 -8.88 -0.31 1.15
CA LYS A 215 -7.66 -1.09 1.35
C LYS A 215 -6.56 -0.81 0.31
N ILE A 216 -6.96 -0.53 -0.94
CA ILE A 216 -6.04 -0.20 -2.04
C ILE A 216 -5.52 1.23 -1.86
N LEU A 217 -6.39 2.18 -1.48
CA LEU A 217 -5.96 3.55 -1.15
C LEU A 217 -4.93 3.57 -0.02
N TYR A 218 -5.18 2.77 1.03
CA TYR A 218 -4.25 2.63 2.14
C TYR A 218 -2.92 1.99 1.72
N LEU A 219 -2.96 0.95 0.88
CA LEU A 219 -1.76 0.37 0.30
C LEU A 219 -0.95 1.42 -0.48
N LEU A 220 -1.58 2.11 -1.43
CA LEU A 220 -0.93 3.16 -2.24
C LEU A 220 -0.34 4.27 -1.36
N TRP A 221 -1.05 4.70 -0.31
CA TRP A 221 -0.52 5.65 0.66
C TRP A 221 0.74 5.14 1.36
N ARG A 222 0.74 3.87 1.83
CA ARG A 222 1.94 3.25 2.45
C ARG A 222 3.11 3.12 1.47
N LEU A 223 2.83 2.81 0.20
CA LEU A 223 3.84 2.70 -0.84
C LEU A 223 4.54 4.05 -1.09
N VAL A 224 3.77 5.13 -1.23
CA VAL A 224 4.29 6.48 -1.44
C VAL A 224 5.07 6.99 -0.23
N GLN A 225 4.70 6.56 0.98
CA GLN A 225 5.43 6.86 2.21
C GLN A 225 6.65 5.96 2.45
N SER A 226 6.91 4.97 1.59
CA SER A 226 7.92 3.93 1.80
C SER A 226 7.77 3.15 3.12
N ILE A 227 6.53 3.05 3.65
CA ILE A 227 6.18 2.30 4.89
C ILE A 227 5.76 0.85 4.56
N HIS A 228 6.10 0.37 3.37
CA HIS A 228 5.83 -1.02 2.97
C HIS A 228 6.83 -1.97 3.64
N HIS A 229 6.39 -3.18 3.97
CA HIS A 229 7.23 -4.21 4.58
C HIS A 229 8.12 -4.88 3.54
N SER A 230 9.04 -4.14 2.92
CA SER A 230 10.12 -4.75 2.14
C SER A 230 11.13 -5.41 3.08
N LYS A 231 11.82 -6.47 2.65
CA LYS A 231 12.87 -7.08 3.48
C LYS A 231 13.97 -6.08 3.84
N GLU A 232 14.25 -5.07 3.04
CA GLU A 232 15.15 -3.98 3.42
C GLU A 232 14.70 -3.27 4.69
N VAL A 233 13.41 -2.91 4.79
CA VAL A 233 12.86 -2.26 5.98
C VAL A 233 12.88 -3.20 7.17
N LEU A 234 12.51 -4.47 6.97
CA LEU A 234 12.52 -5.49 8.03
C LEU A 234 13.93 -5.78 8.56
N PHE A 235 14.93 -5.82 7.67
CA PHE A 235 16.33 -6.00 8.02
C PHE A 235 16.89 -4.82 8.82
N ARG A 236 16.60 -3.58 8.40
CA ARG A 236 16.97 -2.37 9.16
C ARG A 236 16.32 -2.36 10.56
N SER A 237 15.09 -2.86 10.67
CA SER A 237 14.38 -3.01 11.94
C SER A 237 14.79 -4.27 12.73
N ARG A 238 15.80 -5.03 12.28
CA ARG A 238 16.30 -6.27 12.91
C ARG A 238 15.25 -7.38 13.07
N ILE A 239 14.23 -7.39 12.22
CA ILE A 239 13.18 -8.43 12.20
C ILE A 239 13.63 -9.63 11.36
N THR A 240 14.37 -9.41 10.27
CA THR A 240 14.94 -10.46 9.42
C THR A 240 16.47 -10.41 9.45
N GLN A 241 17.12 -11.57 9.24
CA GLN A 241 18.59 -11.67 9.19
C GLN A 241 19.19 -11.35 7.82
N GLU A 242 18.34 -11.24 6.79
CA GLU A 242 18.72 -10.96 5.41
C GLU A 242 17.75 -9.96 4.79
N ASP A 243 18.23 -9.21 3.80
CA ASP A 243 17.46 -8.27 2.99
C ASP A 243 17.39 -8.67 1.50
N VAL A 244 17.80 -9.90 1.17
CA VAL A 244 17.72 -10.44 -0.20
C VAL A 244 16.28 -10.80 -0.55
N CYS A 245 15.82 -10.39 -1.72
CA CYS A 245 14.48 -10.64 -2.24
C CYS A 245 14.15 -12.13 -2.24
N CYS A 246 13.02 -12.51 -1.62
CA CYS A 246 12.60 -13.92 -1.54
C CYS A 246 12.21 -14.52 -2.89
N HIS A 247 12.00 -13.69 -3.92
CA HIS A 247 11.57 -14.16 -5.24
C HIS A 247 12.73 -14.29 -6.24
N CYS A 248 13.55 -13.24 -6.42
CA CYS A 248 14.68 -13.35 -7.34
C CYS A 248 15.92 -13.98 -6.70
N LEU A 249 16.04 -13.96 -5.37
CA LEU A 249 17.20 -14.44 -4.62
C LEU A 249 18.55 -13.80 -5.02
N VAL A 250 18.53 -12.74 -5.83
CA VAL A 250 19.72 -12.13 -6.44
C VAL A 250 19.99 -10.73 -5.89
N SER A 251 18.93 -9.93 -5.69
CA SER A 251 19.08 -8.52 -5.33
C SER A 251 18.42 -8.21 -3.99
N ARG A 252 18.90 -7.14 -3.36
CA ARG A 252 18.32 -6.56 -2.15
C ARG A 252 16.86 -6.14 -2.40
N GLU A 253 15.95 -6.54 -1.52
CA GLU A 253 14.53 -6.23 -1.60
C GLU A 253 14.22 -4.85 -1.04
N THR A 254 14.44 -3.83 -1.87
CA THR A 254 13.94 -2.48 -1.61
C THR A 254 12.42 -2.40 -1.88
N THR A 255 11.76 -1.32 -1.46
CA THR A 255 10.34 -1.07 -1.81
C THR A 255 10.16 -0.99 -3.33
N ILE A 256 11.11 -0.38 -4.03
CA ILE A 256 11.08 -0.31 -5.50
C ILE A 256 11.34 -1.70 -6.09
N HIS A 257 12.30 -2.45 -5.55
CA HIS A 257 12.60 -3.80 -6.03
C HIS A 257 11.41 -4.76 -5.84
N SER A 258 10.79 -4.78 -4.66
CA SER A 258 9.62 -5.62 -4.37
C SER A 258 8.40 -5.32 -5.25
N LEU A 259 8.23 -4.06 -5.70
CA LEU A 259 7.06 -3.64 -6.47
C LEU A 259 7.29 -3.61 -7.99
N VAL A 260 8.48 -3.22 -8.43
CA VAL A 260 8.73 -2.86 -9.84
C VAL A 260 10.11 -3.27 -10.35
N GLY A 261 11.12 -3.35 -9.47
CA GLY A 261 12.52 -3.56 -9.86
C GLY A 261 12.98 -5.02 -9.85
N CYS A 262 12.20 -5.94 -9.28
CA CYS A 262 12.49 -7.36 -9.32
C CYS A 262 11.88 -7.94 -10.57
N VAL A 263 12.70 -8.52 -11.46
CA VAL A 263 12.22 -9.21 -12.67
C VAL A 263 11.30 -10.39 -12.32
N VAL A 264 11.42 -10.93 -11.10
CA VAL A 264 10.59 -12.03 -10.58
C VAL A 264 9.36 -11.53 -9.78
N CYS A 265 9.43 -10.35 -9.11
CA CYS A 265 8.28 -9.76 -8.38
C CYS A 265 7.46 -8.79 -9.21
N MET A 266 7.97 -8.29 -10.35
CA MET A 266 7.07 -7.91 -11.42
C MET A 266 6.27 -9.18 -11.69
N GLN A 267 5.06 -9.23 -11.14
CA GLN A 267 3.99 -9.98 -11.77
C GLN A 267 4.06 -9.47 -13.20
N SER A 268 4.61 -10.22 -14.13
CA SER A 268 4.82 -9.79 -15.51
C SER A 268 3.51 -9.22 -16.07
N LEU A 269 2.38 -9.73 -15.57
CA LEU A 269 1.04 -9.16 -15.61
C LEU A 269 0.95 -7.64 -15.37
N PHE A 270 1.57 -7.05 -14.35
CA PHE A 270 1.56 -5.60 -14.11
C PHE A 270 2.25 -4.84 -15.25
N ALA A 271 3.42 -5.31 -15.69
CA ALA A 271 4.13 -4.71 -16.83
C ALA A 271 3.30 -4.80 -18.11
N PHE A 272 2.78 -5.99 -18.41
CA PHE A 272 1.90 -6.20 -19.56
C PHE A 272 0.60 -5.40 -19.45
N THR A 273 0.03 -5.24 -18.25
CA THR A 273 -1.15 -4.40 -18.03
C THR A 273 -0.86 -2.94 -18.34
N VAL A 274 0.24 -2.38 -17.84
CA VAL A 274 0.64 -0.99 -18.12
C VAL A 274 0.90 -0.79 -19.62
N TRP A 275 1.57 -1.73 -20.26
CA TRP A 275 1.88 -1.70 -21.69
C TRP A 275 0.62 -1.80 -22.55
N VAL A 276 -0.29 -2.74 -22.26
CA VAL A 276 -1.58 -2.89 -22.96
C VAL A 276 -2.41 -1.61 -22.83
N LEU A 277 -2.47 -1.00 -21.64
CA LEU A 277 -3.21 0.25 -21.42
C LEU A 277 -2.59 1.44 -22.18
N TRP A 278 -1.26 1.51 -22.26
CA TRP A 278 -0.58 2.54 -23.04
C TRP A 278 -0.85 2.38 -24.54
N ASN A 279 -0.75 1.16 -25.08
CA ASN A 279 -1.06 0.86 -26.47
C ASN A 279 -2.52 1.16 -26.81
N GLU A 280 -3.46 0.74 -25.96
CA GLU A 280 -4.88 1.03 -26.14
C GLU A 280 -5.14 2.54 -26.18
N ARG A 281 -4.54 3.29 -25.25
CA ARG A 281 -4.65 4.76 -25.23
C ARG A 281 -4.14 5.37 -26.54
N ASN A 282 -3.00 4.93 -27.05
CA ASN A 282 -2.46 5.43 -28.31
C ASN A 282 -3.35 5.07 -29.50
N ARG A 283 -3.85 3.82 -29.55
CA ARG A 283 -4.76 3.37 -30.61
C ARG A 283 -6.01 4.24 -30.68
N VAL A 284 -6.59 4.57 -29.52
CA VAL A 284 -7.75 5.46 -29.42
C VAL A 284 -7.40 6.90 -29.80
N LEU A 285 -6.24 7.41 -29.37
CA LEU A 285 -5.77 8.75 -29.75
C LEU A 285 -5.60 8.90 -31.27
N PHE A 286 -5.21 7.83 -31.97
CA PHE A 286 -5.04 7.82 -33.42
C PHE A 286 -6.29 7.30 -34.18
N GLY A 287 -7.47 7.43 -33.57
CA GLY A 287 -8.76 7.31 -34.27
C GLY A 287 -9.41 5.92 -34.23
N SER A 288 -8.86 4.95 -33.49
CA SER A 288 -9.53 3.66 -33.29
C SER A 288 -10.59 3.71 -32.19
N GLN A 289 -11.55 2.79 -32.25
CA GLN A 289 -12.54 2.63 -31.18
C GLN A 289 -11.92 1.95 -29.94
N PRO A 290 -12.38 2.31 -28.73
CA PRO A 290 -11.88 1.73 -27.48
C PRO A 290 -12.32 0.28 -27.31
N THR A 291 -11.39 -0.57 -26.88
CA THR A 291 -11.61 -1.97 -26.51
C THR A 291 -12.27 -2.06 -25.14
N LEU A 292 -13.11 -3.09 -24.92
CA LEU A 292 -13.73 -3.34 -23.63
C LEU A 292 -12.66 -3.66 -22.56
N PRO A 293 -12.75 -3.12 -21.33
CA PRO A 293 -11.75 -3.33 -20.28
C PRO A 293 -11.46 -4.81 -19.94
N GLY A 294 -12.49 -5.67 -20.01
CA GLY A 294 -12.32 -7.11 -19.76
C GLY A 294 -11.36 -7.79 -20.74
N ILE A 295 -11.40 -7.38 -22.02
CA ILE A 295 -10.54 -7.91 -23.08
C ILE A 295 -9.10 -7.43 -22.88
N LEU A 296 -8.90 -6.17 -22.49
CA LEU A 296 -7.57 -5.63 -22.20
C LEU A 296 -6.88 -6.34 -21.03
N VAL A 297 -7.64 -6.67 -19.98
CA VAL A 297 -7.14 -7.45 -18.85
C VAL A 297 -6.80 -8.88 -19.28
N GLN A 298 -7.60 -9.47 -20.18
CA GLN A 298 -7.31 -10.80 -20.70
C GLN A 298 -6.03 -10.80 -21.54
N HIS A 299 -5.87 -9.85 -22.47
CA HIS A 299 -4.63 -9.70 -23.24
C HIS A 299 -3.40 -9.55 -22.35
N ALA A 300 -3.48 -8.76 -21.29
CA ALA A 300 -2.36 -8.60 -20.36
C ALA A 300 -2.00 -9.91 -19.63
N LYS A 301 -2.98 -10.78 -19.37
CA LYS A 301 -2.75 -12.14 -18.82
C LYS A 301 -2.19 -13.08 -19.86
N ASP A 302 -2.71 -13.06 -21.08
CA ASP A 302 -2.24 -13.93 -22.15
C ASP A 302 -0.76 -13.65 -22.45
N TYR A 303 -0.37 -12.37 -22.55
CA TYR A 303 1.04 -11.98 -22.67
C TYR A 303 1.91 -12.40 -21.47
N ASP A 304 1.35 -12.33 -20.26
CA ASP A 304 2.03 -12.78 -19.03
C ASP A 304 2.28 -14.29 -19.04
N ASP A 305 1.29 -15.06 -19.46
CA ASP A 305 1.35 -16.51 -19.54
C ASP A 305 2.28 -16.97 -20.66
N ASP A 306 2.23 -16.35 -21.84
CA ASP A 306 3.16 -16.60 -22.96
C ASP A 306 4.62 -16.32 -22.56
N PHE A 307 4.85 -15.20 -21.86
CA PHE A 307 6.18 -14.85 -21.38
C PHE A 307 6.69 -15.84 -20.33
N LYS A 308 5.83 -16.30 -19.41
CA LYS A 308 6.18 -17.32 -18.42
C LYS A 308 6.50 -18.67 -19.08
N GLN A 309 5.70 -19.10 -20.05
CA GLN A 309 5.92 -20.36 -20.76
C GLN A 309 7.25 -20.34 -21.54
N SER A 310 7.55 -19.24 -22.24
CA SER A 310 8.82 -19.06 -22.97
C SER A 310 10.05 -18.91 -22.06
N SER A 311 9.89 -18.37 -20.85
CA SER A 311 10.99 -18.21 -19.88
C SER A 311 11.29 -19.47 -19.06
N VAL A 312 10.35 -20.41 -18.93
CA VAL A 312 10.59 -21.72 -18.30
C VAL A 312 11.46 -22.64 -19.18
N VAL A 313 11.31 -22.57 -20.51
CA VAL A 313 12.13 -23.36 -21.46
C VAL A 313 13.62 -22.92 -21.44
N ASN A 314 13.92 -21.70 -21.01
CA ASN A 314 15.28 -21.16 -20.98
C ASN A 314 16.10 -21.43 -19.70
N ARG A 315 15.60 -22.24 -18.74
CA ARG A 315 16.34 -22.56 -17.50
C ARG A 315 17.06 -23.90 -17.46
N SER A 316 17.09 -24.66 -18.56
CA SER A 316 17.97 -25.83 -18.66
C SER A 316 18.52 -26.02 -20.06
N LEU A 317 19.67 -25.40 -20.32
CA LEU A 317 20.86 -25.91 -21.05
C LEU A 317 21.64 -24.72 -21.60
N SER A 318 22.68 -24.31 -20.89
CA SER A 318 23.78 -23.57 -21.49
C SER A 318 24.46 -24.49 -22.53
N SER A 319 23.94 -24.49 -23.74
CA SER A 319 24.70 -24.98 -24.88
C SER A 319 25.58 -23.84 -25.39
N PRO A 320 26.87 -24.08 -25.67
CA PRO A 320 27.72 -23.06 -26.26
C PRO A 320 27.10 -22.60 -27.58
N VAL A 321 27.13 -21.29 -27.82
CA VAL A 321 26.79 -20.68 -29.10
C VAL A 321 27.57 -21.42 -30.17
N ARG A 322 26.91 -22.31 -30.91
CA ARG A 322 27.48 -22.91 -32.11
C ARG A 322 27.40 -21.83 -33.17
N ASP A 323 28.54 -21.47 -33.74
CA ASP A 323 28.59 -20.83 -35.06
C ASP A 323 27.93 -21.79 -36.05
N VAL A 324 26.62 -21.64 -36.28
CA VAL A 324 25.88 -22.45 -37.25
C VAL A 324 26.15 -21.88 -38.63
N LYS A 325 27.30 -22.24 -39.21
CA LYS A 325 27.48 -22.13 -40.66
C LYS A 325 26.49 -23.07 -41.33
N TRP A 326 25.73 -22.56 -42.31
CA TRP A 326 24.79 -23.34 -43.11
C TRP A 326 25.44 -24.65 -43.59
N LYS A 327 24.73 -25.77 -43.43
CA LYS A 327 25.18 -27.10 -43.87
C LYS A 327 24.28 -27.61 -44.98
N SER A 328 24.92 -28.08 -46.05
CA SER A 328 24.25 -28.76 -47.17
C SER A 328 23.52 -30.03 -46.68
N PRO A 329 22.34 -30.36 -47.22
CA PRO A 329 21.65 -31.61 -46.90
C PRO A 329 22.48 -32.83 -47.34
N THR A 330 22.23 -33.98 -46.72
CA THR A 330 22.92 -35.25 -47.03
C THR A 330 22.48 -35.84 -48.39
N ASP A 331 23.33 -36.70 -48.97
CA ASP A 331 23.35 -37.15 -50.38
C ASP A 331 21.99 -37.21 -51.10
N SER A 332 21.88 -36.42 -52.18
CA SER A 332 20.75 -36.29 -53.12
C SER A 332 19.46 -35.61 -52.62
N GLY A 333 19.45 -35.00 -51.44
CA GLY A 333 18.30 -34.27 -50.90
C GLY A 333 18.24 -32.76 -51.19
N PHE A 334 17.13 -32.14 -50.79
CA PHE A 334 16.88 -30.70 -50.84
C PHE A 334 16.78 -30.14 -49.43
N LYS A 335 17.17 -28.87 -49.25
CA LYS A 335 17.03 -28.14 -47.98
C LYS A 335 16.15 -26.92 -48.13
N LEU A 336 15.08 -26.88 -47.34
CA LEU A 336 14.11 -25.79 -47.29
C LEU A 336 14.38 -24.90 -46.07
N ASN A 337 14.86 -23.69 -46.32
CA ASN A 337 15.03 -22.65 -45.32
C ASN A 337 13.79 -21.74 -45.27
N VAL A 338 13.29 -21.51 -44.05
CA VAL A 338 12.02 -20.86 -43.77
C VAL A 338 12.26 -19.65 -42.83
N ASP A 339 11.92 -18.42 -43.27
CA ASP A 339 11.88 -17.23 -42.41
C ASP A 339 10.61 -16.35 -42.56
N GLY A 340 10.05 -15.84 -41.46
CA GLY A 340 8.92 -14.91 -41.43
C GLY A 340 9.37 -13.47 -41.20
N GLY A 341 8.76 -12.50 -41.89
CA GLY A 341 9.14 -11.09 -41.84
C GLY A 341 7.99 -10.17 -41.42
N ASP A 342 8.29 -9.21 -40.53
CA ASP A 342 7.35 -8.16 -40.12
C ASP A 342 7.94 -6.77 -40.41
N CYS A 343 7.20 -5.94 -41.15
CA CYS A 343 7.55 -4.55 -41.42
C CYS A 343 6.82 -3.63 -40.43
N MET A 344 7.51 -3.22 -39.37
CA MET A 344 6.95 -2.37 -38.31
C MET A 344 6.44 -1.01 -38.82
N GLU A 345 6.97 -0.49 -39.92
CA GLU A 345 6.54 0.80 -40.50
C GLU A 345 5.19 0.73 -41.22
N THR A 346 4.90 -0.40 -41.88
CA THR A 346 3.70 -0.57 -42.70
C THR A 346 2.68 -1.54 -42.12
N GLY A 347 3.06 -2.29 -41.07
CA GLY A 347 2.30 -3.41 -40.53
C GLY A 347 2.17 -4.59 -41.50
N ALA A 348 2.94 -4.59 -42.58
CA ALA A 348 2.92 -5.65 -43.57
C ALA A 348 3.72 -6.86 -43.06
N LYS A 349 3.09 -8.04 -43.13
CA LYS A 349 3.71 -9.31 -42.79
C LYS A 349 3.97 -10.12 -44.06
N GLY A 350 5.07 -10.87 -44.07
CA GLY A 350 5.49 -11.66 -45.22
C GLY A 350 6.17 -12.95 -44.82
N VAL A 351 6.23 -13.88 -45.75
CA VAL A 351 6.81 -15.20 -45.58
C VAL A 351 7.75 -15.50 -46.75
N GLY A 352 8.98 -15.93 -46.45
CA GLY A 352 10.03 -16.21 -47.42
C GLY A 352 10.60 -17.63 -47.32
N ALA A 353 10.76 -18.32 -48.44
CA ALA A 353 11.30 -19.67 -48.50
C ALA A 353 12.41 -19.79 -49.54
N ILE A 354 13.44 -20.56 -49.24
CA ILE A 354 14.52 -20.88 -50.15
C ILE A 354 14.75 -22.39 -50.13
N VAL A 355 14.70 -23.04 -51.29
CA VAL A 355 15.07 -24.44 -51.47
C VAL A 355 16.42 -24.53 -52.17
N ARG A 356 17.36 -25.27 -51.59
CA ARG A 356 18.67 -25.54 -52.18
C ARG A 356 18.90 -27.03 -52.38
N ASP A 357 19.66 -27.40 -53.41
CA ASP A 357 20.13 -28.77 -53.63
C ASP A 357 21.35 -29.08 -52.73
N SER A 358 21.84 -30.33 -52.79
CA SER A 358 23.03 -30.79 -52.07
C SER A 358 24.34 -30.12 -52.51
N GLN A 359 24.35 -29.42 -53.65
CA GLN A 359 25.48 -28.61 -54.11
C GLN A 359 25.39 -27.16 -53.61
N GLY A 360 24.29 -26.80 -52.94
CA GLY A 360 24.01 -25.45 -52.45
C GLY A 360 23.43 -24.51 -53.49
N ASN A 361 23.08 -24.99 -54.68
CA ASN A 361 22.44 -24.18 -55.72
C ASN A 361 21.00 -23.86 -55.32
N LEU A 362 20.55 -22.64 -55.63
CA LEU A 362 19.16 -22.26 -55.47
C LEU A 362 18.29 -23.01 -56.48
N VAL A 363 17.39 -23.85 -55.98
CA VAL A 363 16.43 -24.61 -56.81
C VAL A 363 15.12 -23.85 -56.93
N ARG A 364 14.65 -23.28 -55.82
CA ARG A 364 13.36 -22.56 -55.78
C ARG A 364 13.35 -21.51 -54.68
N ALA A 365 12.59 -20.44 -54.89
CA ALA A 365 12.34 -19.43 -53.87
C ALA A 365 10.87 -19.03 -53.87
N LEU A 366 10.37 -18.66 -52.69
CA LEU A 366 9.01 -18.18 -52.47
C LEU A 366 9.07 -16.91 -51.63
N ALA A 367 8.30 -15.90 -52.01
CA ALA A 367 8.04 -14.74 -51.19
C ALA A 367 6.56 -14.37 -51.36
N MET A 368 5.81 -14.28 -50.26
CA MET A 368 4.42 -13.83 -50.31
C MET A 368 4.09 -12.95 -49.11
N ARG A 369 3.08 -12.10 -49.28
CA ARG A 369 2.46 -11.37 -48.18
C ARG A 369 1.46 -12.27 -47.47
N VAL A 370 1.36 -12.12 -46.16
CA VAL A 370 0.36 -12.80 -45.33
C VAL A 370 -0.55 -11.76 -44.67
N PRO A 371 -1.76 -12.16 -44.24
CA PRO A 371 -2.66 -11.26 -43.54
C PRO A 371 -1.99 -10.62 -42.31
N SER A 372 -2.09 -9.31 -42.15
CA SER A 372 -1.41 -8.56 -41.09
C SER A 372 -1.93 -8.86 -39.67
N GLN A 373 -3.11 -9.49 -39.57
CA GLN A 373 -3.86 -9.71 -38.33
C GLN A 373 -3.59 -11.07 -37.65
N ILE A 374 -2.59 -11.83 -38.11
CA ILE A 374 -2.22 -13.12 -37.50
C ILE A 374 -1.13 -12.98 -36.43
N SER A 375 -1.15 -13.85 -35.41
CA SER A 375 -0.11 -13.92 -34.38
C SER A 375 1.24 -14.30 -35.01
N VAL A 376 2.36 -14.00 -34.32
CA VAL A 376 3.70 -14.38 -34.80
C VAL A 376 3.81 -15.91 -34.93
N LEU A 377 3.24 -16.66 -33.99
CA LEU A 377 3.20 -18.12 -34.05
C LEU A 377 2.34 -18.63 -35.22
N ALA A 378 1.14 -18.08 -35.42
CA ALA A 378 0.32 -18.43 -36.58
C ALA A 378 1.02 -18.13 -37.90
N MET A 379 1.80 -17.05 -37.97
CA MET A 379 2.63 -16.71 -39.13
C MET A 379 3.72 -17.78 -39.39
N GLU A 380 4.41 -18.23 -38.35
CA GLU A 380 5.45 -19.27 -38.45
C GLU A 380 4.87 -20.65 -38.86
N LEU A 381 3.73 -21.04 -38.30
CA LEU A 381 3.03 -22.29 -38.66
C LEU A 381 2.47 -22.24 -40.09
N TYR A 382 1.83 -21.13 -40.45
CA TYR A 382 1.34 -20.90 -41.80
C TYR A 382 2.48 -20.86 -42.83
N ALA A 383 3.61 -20.25 -42.46
CA ALA A 383 4.84 -20.26 -43.23
C ALA A 383 5.35 -21.69 -43.46
N LEU A 384 5.47 -22.51 -42.41
CA LEU A 384 5.91 -23.90 -42.55
C LEU A 384 4.98 -24.68 -43.49
N LYS A 385 3.67 -24.65 -43.25
CA LYS A 385 2.66 -25.35 -44.07
C LYS A 385 2.79 -25.02 -45.55
N ILE A 386 2.70 -23.73 -45.89
CA ILE A 386 2.76 -23.27 -47.29
C ILE A 386 4.07 -23.67 -47.96
N ARG A 387 5.18 -23.59 -47.24
CA ARG A 387 6.52 -23.79 -47.82
C ARG A 387 6.84 -25.27 -48.00
N ILE A 388 6.31 -26.12 -47.12
CA ILE A 388 6.32 -27.58 -47.28
C ILE A 388 5.49 -27.96 -48.50
N SER A 389 4.23 -27.48 -48.59
CA SER A 389 3.39 -27.71 -49.78
C SER A 389 4.08 -27.24 -51.06
N PHE A 390 4.70 -26.06 -51.05
CA PHE A 390 5.43 -25.52 -52.18
C PHE A 390 6.63 -26.38 -52.65
N ALA A 391 7.29 -27.08 -51.73
CA ALA A 391 8.37 -28.01 -52.05
C ALA A 391 7.83 -29.36 -52.55
N LEU A 392 6.76 -29.87 -51.93
CA LEU A 392 6.10 -31.12 -52.31
C LEU A 392 5.43 -31.03 -53.68
N ASP A 393 4.77 -29.91 -54.01
CA ASP A 393 4.17 -29.65 -55.32
C ASP A 393 5.22 -29.68 -56.46
N ALA A 394 6.48 -29.40 -56.13
CA ALA A 394 7.61 -29.46 -57.04
C ALA A 394 8.33 -30.83 -57.01
N SER A 395 7.79 -31.82 -56.28
CA SER A 395 8.39 -33.15 -56.08
C SER A 395 9.82 -33.11 -55.52
N LEU A 396 10.12 -32.12 -54.68
CA LEU A 396 11.46 -31.91 -54.08
C LEU A 396 11.59 -32.74 -52.80
N VAL A 397 11.83 -34.04 -52.98
CA VAL A 397 12.07 -35.00 -51.90
C VAL A 397 13.34 -35.82 -52.19
N PRO A 398 14.12 -36.22 -51.17
CA PRO A 398 13.92 -36.01 -49.73
C PRO A 398 14.19 -34.55 -49.30
N LEU A 399 13.44 -34.05 -48.31
CA LEU A 399 13.45 -32.65 -47.88
C LEU A 399 13.89 -32.51 -46.42
N GLU A 400 14.94 -31.72 -46.18
CA GLU A 400 15.36 -31.27 -44.85
C GLU A 400 14.83 -29.85 -44.61
N ILE A 401 14.06 -29.65 -43.54
CA ILE A 401 13.40 -28.36 -43.25
C ILE A 401 14.12 -27.67 -42.09
N GLU A 402 14.48 -26.41 -42.27
CA GLU A 402 15.12 -25.58 -41.25
C GLU A 402 14.29 -24.33 -40.98
N SER A 403 13.82 -24.19 -39.74
CA SER A 403 13.08 -23.04 -39.23
C SER A 403 13.76 -22.50 -37.97
N ASN A 404 13.71 -21.17 -37.82
CA ASN A 404 14.20 -20.45 -36.63
C ASN A 404 13.17 -20.44 -35.47
N SER A 405 11.96 -20.94 -35.70
CA SER A 405 10.91 -21.03 -34.68
C SER A 405 10.91 -22.42 -34.01
N LEU A 406 11.63 -22.52 -32.89
CA LEU A 406 11.68 -23.76 -32.09
C LEU A 406 10.27 -24.23 -31.68
N LEU A 407 9.38 -23.28 -31.36
CA LEU A 407 8.02 -23.58 -30.92
C LEU A 407 7.18 -24.16 -32.06
N ALA A 408 7.29 -23.60 -33.27
CA ALA A 408 6.60 -24.15 -34.45
C ALA A 408 7.12 -25.55 -34.81
N VAL A 409 8.45 -25.77 -34.74
CA VAL A 409 9.06 -27.09 -34.95
C VAL A 409 8.61 -28.10 -33.89
N SER A 410 8.51 -27.70 -32.62
CA SER A 410 8.02 -28.61 -31.56
C SER A 410 6.55 -28.97 -31.74
N MET A 411 5.72 -28.03 -32.24
CA MET A 411 4.30 -28.28 -32.48
C MET A 411 4.07 -29.22 -33.67
N VAL A 412 4.84 -29.09 -34.75
CA VAL A 412 4.76 -29.99 -35.92
C VAL A 412 5.23 -31.40 -35.57
N ASN A 413 6.24 -31.54 -34.71
CA ASN A 413 6.76 -32.86 -34.30
C ASN A 413 5.97 -33.49 -33.13
N SER A 414 4.93 -32.83 -32.62
CA SER A 414 4.11 -33.35 -31.52
C SER A 414 3.10 -34.37 -32.03
N GLU A 415 3.00 -35.54 -31.39
CA GLU A 415 1.96 -36.55 -31.68
C GLU A 415 0.61 -36.21 -31.00
N GLU A 416 0.58 -35.21 -30.11
CA GLU A 416 -0.64 -34.78 -29.42
C GLU A 416 -1.45 -33.77 -30.25
N GLU A 417 -2.77 -33.91 -30.23
CA GLU A 417 -3.70 -33.00 -30.91
C GLU A 417 -3.60 -31.59 -30.33
N CYS A 418 -3.27 -30.61 -31.18
CA CYS A 418 -3.10 -29.23 -30.75
C CYS A 418 -4.47 -28.54 -30.58
N LEU A 419 -4.91 -28.39 -29.33
CA LEU A 419 -6.18 -27.73 -28.98
C LEU A 419 -6.11 -26.19 -28.96
N ALA A 420 -4.98 -25.59 -29.35
CA ALA A 420 -4.83 -24.15 -29.46
C ALA A 420 -5.64 -23.60 -30.66
N THR A 421 -5.97 -22.31 -30.64
CA THR A 421 -6.65 -21.60 -31.74
C THR A 421 -5.97 -21.78 -33.09
N GLU A 422 -4.64 -21.95 -33.07
CA GLU A 422 -3.76 -22.14 -34.22
C GLU A 422 -3.63 -23.62 -34.66
N GLY A 423 -4.20 -24.57 -33.91
CA GLY A 423 -4.08 -26.01 -34.15
C GLY A 423 -4.59 -26.45 -35.52
N GLY A 424 -5.60 -25.78 -36.08
CA GLY A 424 -6.10 -26.04 -37.44
C GLY A 424 -5.06 -25.78 -38.55
N LEU A 425 -3.99 -25.04 -38.26
CA LEU A 425 -2.87 -24.87 -39.20
C LEU A 425 -1.99 -26.13 -39.29
N LEU A 426 -1.96 -26.96 -38.25
CA LEU A 426 -1.17 -28.20 -38.20
C LEU A 426 -1.85 -29.37 -38.93
N GLU A 427 -3.15 -29.28 -39.24
CA GLU A 427 -3.84 -30.34 -39.98
C GLU A 427 -3.22 -30.54 -41.39
N GLY A 428 -2.63 -31.71 -41.63
CA GLY A 428 -2.05 -32.11 -42.92
C GLY A 428 -0.64 -31.59 -43.22
N VAL A 429 0.06 -31.05 -42.22
CA VAL A 429 1.52 -30.83 -42.22
C VAL A 429 2.18 -32.04 -41.58
#